data_AF-A0AA36I7Q9-F1
#
_entry.id   AF-A0AA36I7Q9-F1
#
_cell.length_a   1.000
_cell.length_b   1.000
_cell.length_c   1.000
_cell.angle_alpha   90.00
_cell.angle_beta   90.00
_cell.angle_gamma   90.00
#
_symmetry.space_group_name_H-M   'P 1'
#
loop_
_entity.id
_entity.type
_entity.pdbx_description
1 polymer ?
#
loop_
_entity_poly.entity_id
_entity_poly.type
_entity_poly.pdbx_seq_one_letter_code
_entity_poly.pdbx_strand_id
1 'polypeptide(L)'
;MEYLTALGSEIRSLRGTVSSLQQENEELRNLLEQSTDTDANLSKTRTSFHSTSSSTKSEYVVPVSHEKAENRRMPMLLRLFSMEEDRLAVAEPAWRTRAAHFLELGPPAVIILNAVAIALDSDVITNETVSQVIGAVFTLLYLSEFLLKLTLLGWRGYFWDENWQWNWFDFLCLLCALLELVAVLIYVLGADAAPFLEDVAVMRVLRLGQLMRTVRVLKFKMFSELRQITMGIMNGCEVLFWAVVLLFAVIYVFGVLMRNLVGGTMAEFDNIPNSMFTLFRCFTDGCSAYDGAPLAERLRSIYGAPFTLGYVCVTMLVAVGIFNMIMAIFLENATASAQRRKQRELSEKADASEQAIRKAIVLLLDPSAAQRASVGRLSIASRLSGLVRGNSATWRTQHRCQDELFWRTQFEALRRSTSVDRKTFMQWLQLPEFLAILESADVDVSNKFDLFDVLDADMGGVLELDEVVTGLMKLRGPVSKADLVATRLQVRLLTQQMTQQMNSR
;
A
#
# COMPACT_ATOMS: atom_id res chain seq x y z
N MET A 1 -38.49 -17.85 31.01
CA MET A 1 -37.59 -18.69 31.84
C MET A 1 -36.35 -19.15 31.07
N GLU A 2 -36.44 -19.52 29.78
CA GLU A 2 -35.29 -19.97 28.97
C GLU A 2 -34.16 -18.93 28.79
N TYR A 3 -34.49 -17.64 28.73
CA TYR A 3 -33.48 -16.57 28.63
C TYR A 3 -32.61 -16.43 29.89
N LEU A 4 -33.16 -16.68 31.07
CA LEU A 4 -32.40 -16.61 32.33
C LEU A 4 -31.46 -17.81 32.49
N THR A 5 -31.85 -18.98 31.97
CA THR A 5 -31.00 -20.16 31.97
C THR A 5 -29.84 -20.05 30.96
N ALA A 6 -30.07 -19.43 29.80
CA ALA A 6 -29.03 -19.15 28.81
C ALA A 6 -28.01 -18.11 29.31
N LEU A 7 -28.48 -17.05 29.98
CA LEU A 7 -27.59 -16.06 30.60
C LEU A 7 -26.73 -16.71 31.72
N GLY A 8 -27.30 -17.66 32.45
CA GLY A 8 -26.61 -18.40 33.51
C GLY A 8 -25.53 -19.36 32.99
N SER A 9 -25.69 -19.94 31.81
CA SER A 9 -24.64 -20.77 31.18
C SER A 9 -23.49 -19.92 30.64
N GLU A 10 -23.78 -18.78 30.02
CA GLU A 10 -22.74 -17.85 29.54
C GLU A 10 -21.93 -17.24 30.69
N ILE A 11 -22.57 -16.87 31.80
CA ILE A 11 -21.87 -16.34 32.99
C ILE A 11 -20.93 -17.41 33.60
N ARG A 12 -21.33 -18.69 33.57
CA ARG A 12 -20.47 -19.80 34.04
C ARG A 12 -19.30 -20.04 33.09
N SER A 13 -19.53 -19.97 31.78
CA SER A 13 -18.46 -20.07 30.77
C SER A 13 -17.42 -18.96 30.94
N LEU A 14 -17.89 -17.70 31.02
CA LEU A 14 -17.03 -16.53 31.23
C LEU A 14 -16.25 -16.60 32.56
N ARG A 15 -16.86 -17.13 33.63
CA ARG A 15 -16.15 -17.36 34.89
C ARG A 15 -15.02 -18.37 34.73
N GLY A 16 -15.23 -19.43 33.95
CA GLY A 16 -14.20 -20.42 33.64
C GLY A 16 -13.01 -19.82 32.87
N THR A 17 -13.29 -18.98 31.87
CA THR A 17 -12.24 -18.30 31.08
C THR A 17 -11.46 -17.28 31.90
N VAL A 18 -12.12 -16.58 32.83
CA VAL A 18 -11.43 -15.66 33.74
C VAL A 18 -10.52 -16.42 34.71
N SER A 19 -10.96 -17.56 35.26
CA SER A 19 -10.10 -18.37 36.12
C SER A 19 -8.88 -18.93 35.39
N SER A 20 -9.01 -19.34 34.12
CA SER A 20 -7.85 -19.83 33.36
C SER A 20 -6.85 -18.71 33.06
N LEU A 21 -7.32 -17.51 32.73
CA LEU A 21 -6.46 -16.35 32.49
C LEU A 21 -5.77 -15.85 33.76
N GLN A 22 -6.41 -15.99 34.93
CA GLN A 22 -5.76 -15.67 36.21
C GLN A 22 -4.65 -16.68 36.53
N GLN A 23 -4.90 -17.96 36.29
CA GLN A 23 -3.90 -19.01 36.50
C GLN A 23 -2.68 -18.83 35.57
N GLU A 24 -2.90 -18.49 34.31
CA GLU A 24 -1.83 -18.23 33.33
C GLU A 24 -1.01 -16.98 33.70
N ASN A 25 -1.66 -15.93 34.23
CA ASN A 25 -0.95 -14.75 34.74
C ASN A 25 -0.12 -15.05 36.00
N GLU A 26 -0.58 -15.97 36.85
CA GLU A 26 0.14 -16.38 38.05
C GLU A 26 1.34 -17.27 37.70
N GLU A 27 1.22 -18.14 36.71
CA GLU A 27 2.35 -18.88 36.12
C GLU A 27 3.38 -17.93 35.49
N LEU A 28 2.94 -16.93 34.71
CA LEU A 28 3.85 -15.93 34.14
C LEU A 28 4.57 -15.10 35.21
N ARG A 29 3.92 -14.79 36.33
CA ARG A 29 4.56 -14.13 37.48
C ARG A 29 5.61 -15.03 38.13
N ASN A 30 5.33 -16.31 38.32
CA ASN A 30 6.30 -17.25 38.88
C ASN A 30 7.50 -17.46 37.95
N LEU A 31 7.29 -17.45 36.63
CA LEU A 31 8.37 -17.49 35.63
C LEU A 31 9.22 -16.22 35.64
N LEU A 32 8.60 -15.05 35.82
CA LEU A 32 9.31 -13.79 35.97
C LEU A 32 10.14 -13.75 37.26
N GLU A 33 9.61 -14.24 38.38
CA GLU A 33 10.34 -14.35 39.65
C GLU A 33 11.55 -15.30 39.55
N GLN A 34 11.40 -16.44 38.85
CA GLN A 34 12.53 -17.33 38.55
C GLN A 34 13.59 -16.67 37.66
N SER A 35 13.19 -15.81 36.70
CA SER A 35 14.14 -15.08 35.85
C SER A 35 14.94 -14.04 36.64
N THR A 36 14.31 -13.36 37.61
CA THR A 36 14.99 -12.38 38.47
C THR A 36 16.01 -13.01 39.42
N ASP A 37 15.80 -14.25 39.87
CA ASP A 37 16.78 -15.00 40.67
C ASP A 37 17.98 -15.50 39.84
N THR A 38 17.76 -15.70 38.53
CA THR A 38 18.84 -16.09 37.60
C THR A 38 19.78 -14.92 37.34
N ASP A 39 19.26 -13.70 37.22
CA ASP A 39 20.04 -12.47 37.06
C ASP A 39 20.78 -12.06 38.36
N ALA A 40 20.20 -12.35 39.54
CA ALA A 40 20.86 -12.15 40.82
C ALA A 40 22.12 -13.03 40.97
N ASN A 41 22.12 -14.25 40.40
CA ASN A 41 23.29 -15.13 40.40
C ASN A 41 24.33 -14.79 39.34
N LEU A 42 23.94 -14.21 38.19
CA LEU A 42 24.88 -13.66 37.20
C LEU A 42 25.58 -12.38 37.68
N SER A 43 24.95 -11.61 38.59
CA SER A 43 25.54 -10.41 39.18
C SER A 43 26.68 -10.68 40.18
N LYS A 44 26.71 -11.86 40.81
CA LYS A 44 27.79 -12.28 41.74
C LYS A 44 29.07 -12.73 41.04
N THR A 45 29.01 -13.08 39.75
CA THR A 45 30.18 -13.53 38.97
C THR A 45 30.92 -12.37 38.29
N ARG A 46 30.39 -11.14 38.36
CA ARG A 46 30.93 -9.96 37.65
C ARG A 46 31.57 -8.89 38.56
N THR A 47 31.69 -9.16 39.87
CA THR A 47 32.23 -8.23 40.90
C THR A 47 33.75 -8.30 41.11
N SER A 48 34.51 -8.82 40.14
CA SER A 48 35.96 -8.60 40.07
C SER A 48 36.33 -7.96 38.73
N PHE A 49 36.15 -6.64 38.60
CA PHE A 49 37.08 -5.75 37.89
C PHE A 49 36.53 -4.30 37.92
N HIS A 50 37.08 -3.52 38.85
CA HIS A 50 37.26 -2.07 38.87
C HIS A 50 36.15 -1.08 38.48
N SER A 51 35.57 -0.49 39.55
CA SER A 51 35.45 0.94 39.86
C SER A 51 35.91 1.99 38.83
N THR A 52 35.02 2.93 38.43
CA THR A 52 34.92 4.31 39.00
C THR A 52 33.77 5.11 38.36
N SER A 53 32.91 5.71 39.20
CA SER A 53 32.07 6.95 39.07
C SER A 53 31.59 7.40 37.67
N SER A 54 30.33 7.78 37.39
CA SER A 54 29.35 8.54 38.16
C SER A 54 28.02 8.64 37.38
N SER A 55 26.89 8.46 38.08
CA SER A 55 25.54 9.03 37.89
C SER A 55 25.07 9.45 36.48
N THR A 56 24.14 8.68 35.88
CA THR A 56 23.01 9.20 35.09
C THR A 56 21.82 8.22 35.04
N LYS A 57 20.62 8.81 35.03
CA LYS A 57 19.27 8.23 34.98
C LYS A 57 19.03 7.35 33.75
N SER A 58 18.22 6.30 33.94
CA SER A 58 17.68 5.44 32.89
C SER A 58 16.71 6.20 31.99
N GLU A 59 17.07 6.25 30.72
CA GLU A 59 16.30 6.70 29.57
C GLU A 59 15.52 5.50 29.00
N TYR A 60 14.25 5.71 28.66
CA TYR A 60 13.40 4.72 28.00
C TYR A 60 13.60 4.85 26.49
N VAL A 61 13.90 3.74 25.83
CA VAL A 61 14.33 3.65 24.43
C VAL A 61 13.14 3.71 23.46
N VAL A 62 13.21 4.64 22.51
CA VAL A 62 12.41 4.73 21.27
C VAL A 62 13.35 4.39 20.10
N PRO A 63 12.93 3.65 19.06
CA PRO A 63 13.84 3.30 17.97
C PRO A 63 14.08 4.53 17.07
N VAL A 64 15.34 4.95 16.96
CA VAL A 64 15.78 6.01 16.03
C VAL A 64 16.56 5.38 14.89
N SER A 65 16.05 5.64 13.68
CA SER A 65 16.71 5.44 12.40
C SER A 65 18.07 6.14 12.35
N HIS A 66 19.06 5.44 11.78
CA HIS A 66 20.40 5.95 11.54
C HIS A 66 20.41 7.25 10.73
N GLU A 67 20.82 8.36 11.34
CA GLU A 67 21.43 9.47 10.62
C GLU A 67 22.60 10.03 11.44
N LYS A 68 23.81 9.80 10.93
CA LYS A 68 25.08 10.23 11.53
C LYS A 68 25.22 11.75 11.35
N ALA A 69 25.29 12.47 12.46
CA ALA A 69 25.70 13.87 12.48
C ALA A 69 27.21 14.00 12.21
N GLU A 70 27.57 14.62 11.08
CA GLU A 70 28.91 15.16 10.85
C GLU A 70 28.84 16.69 10.96
N ASN A 71 29.38 17.22 12.06
CA ASN A 71 29.49 18.64 12.33
C ASN A 71 30.91 19.11 11.99
N ARG A 72 31.11 19.86 10.89
CA ARG A 72 32.11 20.92 10.77
C ARG A 72 32.07 21.62 9.40
N ARG A 73 31.87 22.94 9.45
CA ARG A 73 32.16 23.97 8.43
C ARG A 73 31.33 23.88 7.15
N MET A 74 30.32 24.76 7.05
CA MET A 74 29.74 25.15 5.77
C MET A 74 30.86 25.56 4.79
N PRO A 75 31.03 24.87 3.65
CA PRO A 75 31.96 25.31 2.63
C PRO A 75 31.34 26.47 1.84
N MET A 76 32.17 27.49 1.58
CA MET A 76 31.93 28.67 0.75
C MET A 76 31.34 28.34 -0.65
N LEU A 77 31.43 27.08 -1.09
CA LEU A 77 30.85 26.57 -2.33
C LEU A 77 29.31 26.59 -2.35
N LEU A 78 28.63 26.55 -1.19
CA LEU A 78 27.17 26.71 -1.16
C LEU A 78 26.74 28.16 -1.45
N ARG A 79 27.64 29.13 -1.28
CA ARG A 79 27.42 30.52 -1.74
C ARG A 79 27.73 30.72 -3.22
N LEU A 80 28.57 29.86 -3.82
CA LEU A 80 28.78 29.86 -5.27
C LEU A 80 27.61 29.19 -6.00
N PHE A 81 27.05 28.11 -5.44
CA PHE A 81 25.80 27.52 -5.94
C PHE A 81 24.60 28.48 -5.80
N SER A 82 24.59 29.35 -4.79
CA SER A 82 23.53 30.37 -4.65
C SER A 82 23.73 31.63 -5.50
N MET A 83 24.87 31.78 -6.19
CA MET A 83 25.14 32.96 -7.05
C MET A 83 25.09 32.64 -8.55
N GLU A 84 25.14 31.36 -8.94
CA GLU A 84 24.91 30.94 -10.33
C GLU A 84 23.41 30.99 -10.71
N GLU A 85 22.52 30.94 -9.72
CA GLU A 85 21.06 30.93 -9.89
C GLU A 85 20.44 32.32 -10.17
N ASP A 86 21.26 33.39 -10.17
CA ASP A 86 20.84 34.76 -10.48
C ASP A 86 20.88 35.09 -11.99
N ARG A 87 21.23 34.13 -12.85
CA ARG A 87 21.15 34.30 -14.31
C ARG A 87 20.04 33.43 -14.89
N LEU A 88 19.00 34.10 -15.40
CA LEU A 88 17.93 33.62 -16.31
C LEU A 88 16.54 33.38 -15.70
N ALA A 89 15.91 34.45 -15.19
CA ALA A 89 14.45 34.58 -15.23
C ALA A 89 13.99 34.84 -16.69
N VAL A 90 14.00 33.79 -17.52
CA VAL A 90 13.43 33.82 -18.87
C VAL A 90 11.95 33.50 -18.74
N ALA A 91 11.07 34.41 -19.22
CA ALA A 91 9.64 34.16 -19.32
C ALA A 91 9.39 32.80 -20.01
N GLU A 92 8.66 31.89 -19.35
CA GLU A 92 8.41 30.56 -19.93
C GLU A 92 7.77 30.73 -21.31
N PRO A 93 8.40 30.22 -22.37
CA PRO A 93 7.96 30.49 -23.72
C PRO A 93 6.62 29.80 -23.98
N ALA A 94 5.69 30.49 -24.65
CA ALA A 94 4.32 30.04 -24.90
C ALA A 94 4.19 28.67 -25.59
N TRP A 95 5.25 28.16 -26.22
CA TRP A 95 5.30 26.82 -26.77
C TRP A 95 5.25 25.73 -25.70
N ARG A 96 5.79 25.96 -24.48
CA ARG A 96 5.77 24.99 -23.38
C ARG A 96 4.35 24.73 -22.88
N THR A 97 3.54 25.78 -22.74
CA THR A 97 2.13 25.67 -22.31
C THR A 97 1.27 24.97 -23.36
N ARG A 98 1.49 25.24 -24.65
CA ARG A 98 0.80 24.52 -25.74
C ARG A 98 1.23 23.05 -25.82
N ALA A 99 2.52 22.77 -25.66
CA ALA A 99 3.04 21.41 -25.65
C ALA A 99 2.50 20.59 -24.47
N ALA A 100 2.34 21.21 -23.30
CA ALA A 100 1.72 20.56 -22.14
C ALA A 100 0.26 20.15 -22.42
N HIS A 101 -0.56 21.06 -22.99
CA HIS A 101 -1.92 20.71 -23.39
C HIS A 101 -1.98 19.61 -24.46
N PHE A 102 -1.06 19.65 -25.43
CA PHE A 102 -0.96 18.60 -26.45
C PHE A 102 -0.61 17.24 -25.83
N LEU A 103 0.27 17.21 -24.83
CA LEU A 103 0.67 15.98 -24.11
C LEU A 103 -0.44 15.39 -23.23
N GLU A 104 -1.43 16.18 -22.84
CA GLU A 104 -2.59 15.70 -22.09
C GLU A 104 -3.62 15.01 -22.99
N LEU A 105 -3.88 15.54 -24.20
CA LEU A 105 -4.96 15.06 -25.08
C LEU A 105 -4.49 14.19 -26.25
N GLY A 106 -3.27 14.45 -26.76
CA GLY A 106 -2.72 13.77 -27.93
C GLY A 106 -2.42 12.28 -27.69
N PRO A 107 -1.60 11.92 -26.69
CA PRO A 107 -1.23 10.52 -26.46
C PRO A 107 -2.41 9.55 -26.24
N PRO A 108 -3.48 9.88 -25.48
CA PRO A 108 -4.68 9.05 -25.40
C PRO A 108 -5.32 8.79 -26.76
N ALA A 109 -5.46 9.84 -27.59
CA ALA A 109 -6.08 9.73 -28.91
C ALA A 109 -5.26 8.84 -29.85
N VAL A 110 -3.93 8.97 -29.82
CA VAL A 110 -3.01 8.14 -30.60
C VAL A 110 -3.08 6.67 -30.18
N ILE A 111 -3.20 6.38 -28.88
CA ILE A 111 -3.34 5.01 -28.38
C ILE A 111 -4.66 4.38 -28.84
N ILE A 112 -5.77 5.12 -28.76
CA ILE A 112 -7.09 4.64 -29.22
C ILE A 112 -7.05 4.37 -30.74
N LEU A 113 -6.49 5.30 -31.52
CA LEU A 113 -6.37 5.15 -32.96
C LEU A 113 -5.47 3.96 -33.33
N ASN A 114 -4.37 3.75 -32.60
CA ASN A 114 -3.48 2.61 -32.79
C ASN A 114 -4.19 1.28 -32.45
N ALA A 115 -5.01 1.24 -31.39
CA ALA A 115 -5.78 0.04 -31.04
C ALA A 115 -6.80 -0.32 -32.14
N VAL A 116 -7.49 0.67 -32.70
CA VAL A 116 -8.40 0.47 -33.84
C VAL A 116 -7.64 0.01 -35.08
N ALA A 117 -6.46 0.59 -35.35
CA ALA A 117 -5.62 0.17 -36.47
C ALA A 117 -5.19 -1.29 -36.36
N ILE A 118 -4.79 -1.75 -35.17
CA ILE A 118 -4.45 -3.17 -34.90
C ILE A 118 -5.66 -4.08 -35.16
N ALA A 119 -6.86 -3.67 -34.76
CA ALA A 119 -8.07 -4.46 -35.01
C ALA A 119 -8.46 -4.52 -36.50
N LEU A 120 -8.23 -3.44 -37.25
CA LEU A 120 -8.47 -3.43 -38.70
C LEU A 120 -7.41 -4.22 -39.48
N ASP A 121 -6.19 -4.26 -38.96
CA ASP A 121 -5.10 -5.05 -39.52
C ASP A 121 -5.35 -6.56 -39.42
N SER A 122 -5.97 -7.03 -38.33
CA SER A 122 -6.28 -8.46 -38.19
C SER A 122 -7.39 -8.95 -39.12
N ASP A 123 -8.34 -8.08 -39.46
CA ASP A 123 -9.60 -8.51 -40.07
C ASP A 123 -9.78 -8.07 -41.54
N VAL A 124 -9.22 -6.92 -41.94
CA VAL A 124 -9.59 -6.26 -43.21
C VAL A 124 -8.38 -5.93 -44.10
N ILE A 125 -7.25 -5.54 -43.51
CA ILE A 125 -6.09 -5.09 -44.30
C ILE A 125 -5.26 -6.31 -44.71
N THR A 126 -5.45 -6.78 -45.95
CA THR A 126 -4.64 -7.86 -46.53
C THR A 126 -3.29 -7.38 -47.08
N ASN A 127 -3.10 -6.06 -47.22
CA ASN A 127 -1.87 -5.47 -47.75
C ASN A 127 -0.83 -5.23 -46.64
N GLU A 128 0.18 -6.08 -46.57
CA GLU A 128 1.25 -6.00 -45.56
C GLU A 128 2.01 -4.66 -45.59
N THR A 129 2.17 -4.05 -46.76
CA THR A 129 2.87 -2.75 -46.91
C THR A 129 2.10 -1.60 -46.27
N VAL A 130 0.76 -1.60 -46.37
CA VAL A 130 -0.10 -0.57 -45.78
C VAL A 130 -0.06 -0.68 -44.25
N SER A 131 -0.12 -1.90 -43.74
CA SER A 131 0.03 -2.20 -42.31
C SER A 131 1.36 -1.69 -41.74
N GLN A 132 2.47 -1.99 -42.42
CA GLN A 132 3.81 -1.55 -42.03
C GLN A 132 3.94 -0.01 -42.01
N VAL A 133 3.38 0.68 -43.01
CA VAL A 133 3.38 2.15 -43.06
C VAL A 133 2.58 2.74 -41.90
N ILE A 134 1.40 2.20 -41.61
CA ILE A 134 0.57 2.63 -40.47
C ILE A 134 1.32 2.44 -39.15
N GLY A 135 1.94 1.26 -38.95
CA GLY A 135 2.76 0.97 -37.77
C GLY A 135 3.97 1.90 -37.62
N ALA A 136 4.63 2.25 -38.73
CA ALA A 136 5.73 3.20 -38.74
C ALA A 136 5.27 4.62 -38.35
N VAL A 137 4.11 5.07 -38.87
CA VAL A 137 3.53 6.37 -38.50
C VAL A 137 3.25 6.44 -37.00
N PHE A 138 2.63 5.41 -36.41
CA PHE A 138 2.40 5.38 -34.95
C PHE A 138 3.70 5.38 -34.15
N THR A 139 4.73 4.66 -34.61
CA THR A 139 6.04 4.64 -33.96
C THR A 139 6.70 6.02 -33.97
N LEU A 140 6.59 6.76 -35.08
CA LEU A 140 7.07 8.15 -35.17
C LEU A 140 6.28 9.09 -34.25
N LEU A 141 4.96 8.92 -34.15
CA LEU A 141 4.14 9.69 -33.20
C LEU A 141 4.58 9.45 -31.75
N TYR A 142 4.87 8.20 -31.36
CA TYR A 142 5.38 7.88 -30.03
C TYR A 142 6.79 8.40 -29.79
N LEU A 143 7.66 8.37 -30.80
CA LEU A 143 8.99 8.97 -30.71
C LEU A 143 8.88 10.48 -30.49
N SER A 144 7.97 11.16 -31.21
CA SER A 144 7.75 12.60 -31.03
C SER A 144 7.17 12.94 -29.65
N GLU A 145 6.24 12.13 -29.12
CA GLU A 145 5.72 12.24 -27.74
C GLU A 145 6.87 12.16 -26.73
N PHE A 146 7.76 11.18 -26.89
CA PHE A 146 8.90 10.97 -25.99
C PHE A 146 9.90 12.13 -26.05
N LEU A 147 10.25 12.61 -27.25
CA LEU A 147 11.15 13.76 -27.41
C LEU A 147 10.54 15.05 -26.81
N LEU A 148 9.23 15.26 -26.97
CA LEU A 148 8.53 16.38 -26.33
C LEU A 148 8.56 16.27 -24.79
N LYS A 149 8.36 15.08 -24.23
CA LYS A 149 8.48 14.85 -22.79
C LYS A 149 9.90 15.11 -22.29
N LEU A 150 10.90 14.65 -23.03
CA LEU A 150 12.31 14.82 -22.66
C LEU A 150 12.75 16.28 -22.69
N THR A 151 12.28 17.05 -23.67
CA THR A 151 12.57 18.50 -23.78
C THR A 151 11.86 19.34 -22.73
N LEU A 152 10.69 18.90 -22.25
CA LEU A 152 9.93 19.60 -21.21
C LEU A 152 10.42 19.28 -19.79
N LEU A 153 10.63 18.00 -19.46
CA LEU A 153 11.02 17.54 -18.11
C LEU A 153 12.54 17.44 -17.90
N GLY A 154 13.33 17.40 -18.98
CA GLY A 154 14.76 17.13 -18.93
C GLY A 154 15.10 15.66 -18.64
N TRP A 155 16.33 15.26 -18.94
CA TRP A 155 16.80 13.87 -18.80
C TRP A 155 16.69 13.34 -17.36
N ARG A 156 17.11 14.14 -16.37
CA ARG A 156 17.03 13.75 -14.94
C ARG A 156 15.59 13.73 -14.43
N GLY A 157 14.77 14.70 -14.84
CA GLY A 157 13.36 14.78 -14.43
C GLY A 157 12.50 13.66 -15.03
N TYR A 158 12.84 13.16 -16.22
CA TYR A 158 12.05 12.08 -16.83
C TYR A 158 12.24 10.72 -16.14
N PHE A 159 13.49 10.36 -15.79
CA PHE A 159 13.81 9.02 -15.29
C PHE A 159 13.78 8.85 -13.77
N TRP A 160 13.95 9.93 -12.99
CA TRP A 160 14.11 9.85 -11.52
C TRP A 160 13.01 10.56 -10.70
N ASP A 161 11.96 11.06 -11.33
CA ASP A 161 10.86 11.75 -10.64
C ASP A 161 9.78 10.77 -10.13
N GLU A 162 8.77 11.27 -9.42
CA GLU A 162 7.74 10.50 -8.71
C GLU A 162 6.97 9.49 -9.59
N ASN A 163 6.90 9.74 -10.90
CA ASN A 163 6.25 8.84 -11.89
C ASN A 163 7.24 7.98 -12.70
N TRP A 164 8.45 7.75 -12.18
CA TRP A 164 9.52 7.04 -12.90
C TRP A 164 9.09 5.69 -13.48
N GLN A 165 8.24 4.93 -12.78
CA GLN A 165 7.75 3.62 -13.22
C GLN A 165 6.99 3.70 -14.55
N TRP A 166 6.10 4.69 -14.68
CA TRP A 166 5.30 4.89 -15.88
C TRP A 166 6.13 5.47 -17.04
N ASN A 167 7.11 6.30 -16.73
CA ASN A 167 8.04 6.84 -17.72
C ASN A 167 8.98 5.76 -18.26
N TRP A 168 9.47 4.86 -17.39
CA TRP A 168 10.23 3.68 -17.82
C TRP A 168 9.40 2.71 -18.65
N PHE A 169 8.14 2.50 -18.30
CA PHE A 169 7.21 1.71 -19.11
C PHE A 169 6.99 2.33 -20.50
N ASP A 170 6.72 3.65 -20.56
CA ASP A 170 6.59 4.39 -21.82
C ASP A 170 7.87 4.26 -22.67
N PHE A 171 9.05 4.35 -22.06
CA PHE A 171 10.34 4.18 -22.73
C PHE A 171 10.54 2.74 -23.23
N LEU A 172 10.19 1.73 -22.44
CA LEU A 172 10.26 0.32 -22.85
C LEU A 172 9.34 0.04 -24.04
N CYS A 173 8.10 0.57 -24.02
CA CYS A 173 7.19 0.46 -25.16
C CYS A 173 7.75 1.13 -26.42
N LEU A 174 8.38 2.31 -26.27
CA LEU A 174 9.04 2.99 -27.38
C LEU A 174 10.21 2.17 -27.93
N LEU A 175 11.02 1.57 -27.05
CA LEU A 175 12.13 0.71 -27.43
C LEU A 175 11.64 -0.52 -28.22
N CYS A 176 10.60 -1.20 -27.74
CA CYS A 176 9.99 -2.31 -28.46
C CYS A 176 9.46 -1.89 -29.84
N ALA A 177 8.82 -0.73 -29.93
CA ALA A 177 8.32 -0.19 -31.20
C ALA A 177 9.45 0.17 -32.18
N LEU A 178 10.57 0.69 -31.67
CA LEU A 178 11.75 0.99 -32.47
C LEU A 178 12.42 -0.29 -32.98
N LEU A 179 12.52 -1.32 -32.13
CA LEU A 179 13.06 -2.64 -32.54
C LEU A 179 12.22 -3.27 -33.65
N GLU A 180 10.90 -3.16 -33.57
CA GLU A 180 9.97 -3.62 -34.61
C GLU A 180 10.18 -2.85 -35.93
N LEU A 181 10.29 -1.51 -35.88
CA LEU A 181 10.56 -0.68 -37.05
C LEU A 181 11.91 -1.02 -37.71
N VAL A 182 12.95 -1.23 -36.89
CA VAL A 182 14.29 -1.62 -37.36
C VAL A 182 14.26 -3.01 -37.99
N ALA A 183 13.54 -3.97 -37.41
CA ALA A 183 13.40 -5.31 -37.98
C ALA A 183 12.71 -5.28 -39.35
N VAL A 184 11.64 -4.49 -39.50
CA VAL A 184 10.98 -4.28 -40.80
C VAL A 184 11.93 -3.61 -41.81
N LEU A 185 12.71 -2.62 -41.38
CA LEU A 185 13.66 -1.95 -42.26
C LEU A 185 14.77 -2.91 -42.76
N ILE A 186 15.31 -3.76 -41.88
CA ILE A 186 16.31 -4.78 -42.23
C ILE A 186 15.73 -5.76 -43.24
N TYR A 187 14.50 -6.23 -43.01
CA TYR A 187 13.80 -7.15 -43.92
C TYR A 187 13.60 -6.52 -45.32
N VAL A 188 13.17 -5.25 -45.38
CA VAL A 188 12.93 -4.56 -46.66
C VAL A 188 14.22 -4.21 -47.40
N LEU A 189 15.33 -3.91 -46.69
CA LEU A 189 16.62 -3.61 -47.32
C LEU A 189 17.34 -4.85 -47.85
N GLY A 190 16.81 -6.06 -47.62
CA GLY A 190 17.40 -7.30 -48.14
C GLY A 190 18.82 -7.55 -47.63
N ALA A 191 19.17 -7.02 -46.45
CA ALA A 191 20.45 -7.30 -45.84
C ALA A 191 20.44 -8.74 -45.31
N ASP A 192 21.36 -9.59 -45.76
CA ASP A 192 21.64 -10.95 -45.27
C ASP A 192 22.09 -11.00 -43.78
N ALA A 193 21.84 -9.94 -43.03
CA ALA A 193 22.31 -9.69 -41.68
C ALA A 193 21.22 -9.99 -40.65
N ALA A 194 20.87 -11.27 -40.50
CA ALA A 194 20.78 -11.97 -39.22
C ALA A 194 19.97 -13.28 -39.36
N PRO A 195 20.59 -14.46 -39.24
CA PRO A 195 19.85 -15.74 -39.15
C PRO A 195 18.88 -15.81 -37.96
N PHE A 196 18.98 -14.87 -37.01
CA PHE A 196 18.06 -14.72 -35.87
C PHE A 196 16.72 -14.07 -36.24
N LEU A 197 16.66 -13.23 -37.28
CA LEU A 197 15.44 -12.52 -37.67
C LEU A 197 14.58 -13.30 -38.69
N GLU A 198 15.17 -14.29 -39.36
CA GLU A 198 14.44 -15.22 -40.24
C GLU A 198 13.53 -16.18 -39.46
N ASP A 199 13.78 -16.33 -38.17
CA ASP A 199 12.98 -17.21 -37.33
C ASP A 199 11.59 -16.58 -37.14
N VAL A 200 10.60 -17.14 -37.86
CA VAL A 200 9.20 -16.67 -37.91
C VAL A 200 8.60 -16.47 -36.50
N ALA A 201 9.11 -17.19 -35.51
CA ALA A 201 8.76 -17.02 -34.10
C ALA A 201 9.13 -15.63 -33.55
N VAL A 202 10.32 -15.11 -33.85
CA VAL A 202 10.79 -13.79 -33.37
C VAL A 202 9.95 -12.68 -33.97
N MET A 203 9.66 -12.74 -35.27
CA MET A 203 8.77 -11.78 -35.95
C MET A 203 7.34 -11.81 -35.37
N ARG A 204 6.82 -13.00 -35.00
CA ARG A 204 5.52 -13.13 -34.33
C ARG A 204 5.52 -12.55 -32.90
N VAL A 205 6.61 -12.74 -32.16
CA VAL A 205 6.76 -12.17 -30.81
C VAL A 205 6.88 -10.65 -30.85
N LEU A 206 7.61 -10.10 -31.82
CA LEU A 206 7.70 -8.64 -32.03
C LEU A 206 6.32 -8.05 -32.37
N ARG A 207 5.52 -8.74 -33.20
CA ARG A 207 4.11 -8.38 -33.45
C ARG A 207 3.26 -8.41 -32.18
N LEU A 208 3.52 -9.25 -31.19
CA LEU A 208 2.81 -9.20 -29.89
C LEU A 208 3.19 -7.96 -29.06
N GLY A 209 4.42 -7.46 -29.23
CA GLY A 209 4.91 -6.24 -28.57
C GLY A 209 4.08 -4.99 -28.89
N GLN A 210 3.38 -4.95 -30.03
CA GLN A 210 2.48 -3.85 -30.37
C GLN A 210 1.28 -3.73 -29.42
N LEU A 211 0.83 -4.86 -28.82
CA LEU A 211 -0.28 -4.88 -27.85
C LEU A 211 0.09 -4.18 -26.53
N MET A 212 1.37 -4.16 -26.18
CA MET A 212 1.88 -3.44 -25.01
C MET A 212 1.60 -1.93 -25.10
N ARG A 213 1.48 -1.38 -26.33
CA ARG A 213 1.18 0.04 -26.55
C ARG A 213 -0.24 0.39 -26.09
N THR A 214 -1.19 -0.53 -26.23
CA THR A 214 -2.58 -0.36 -25.77
C THR A 214 -2.66 -0.30 -24.24
N VAL A 215 -1.80 -1.04 -23.54
CA VAL A 215 -1.69 -1.03 -22.07
C VAL A 215 -1.31 0.35 -21.52
N ARG A 216 -0.68 1.22 -22.34
CA ARG A 216 -0.36 2.63 -21.96
C ARG A 216 -1.61 3.44 -21.63
N VAL A 217 -2.82 3.00 -22.03
CA VAL A 217 -4.08 3.65 -21.65
C VAL A 217 -4.28 3.71 -20.12
N LEU A 218 -3.72 2.73 -19.39
CA LEU A 218 -3.83 2.61 -17.93
C LEU A 218 -3.13 3.75 -17.17
N LYS A 219 -2.23 4.49 -17.80
CA LYS A 219 -1.52 5.61 -17.16
C LYS A 219 -2.40 6.85 -17.01
N PHE A 220 -3.46 6.99 -17.80
CA PHE A 220 -4.28 8.20 -17.80
C PHE A 220 -5.24 8.25 -16.63
N LYS A 221 -5.42 9.46 -16.10
CA LYS A 221 -6.30 9.71 -14.95
C LYS A 221 -7.78 9.38 -15.23
N MET A 222 -8.18 9.33 -16.50
CA MET A 222 -9.52 8.88 -16.91
C MET A 222 -9.83 7.44 -16.45
N PHE A 223 -8.80 6.60 -16.25
CA PHE A 223 -8.92 5.22 -15.81
C PHE A 223 -8.39 5.01 -14.39
N SER A 224 -8.54 6.01 -13.52
CA SER A 224 -8.05 5.96 -12.14
C SER A 224 -8.57 4.74 -11.36
N GLU A 225 -9.83 4.34 -11.57
CA GLU A 225 -10.42 3.14 -10.98
C GLU A 225 -9.74 1.86 -11.47
N LEU A 226 -9.55 1.71 -12.78
CA LEU A 226 -8.86 0.56 -13.37
C LEU A 226 -7.42 0.48 -12.88
N ARG A 227 -6.73 1.62 -12.78
CA ARG A 227 -5.37 1.70 -12.22
C ARG A 227 -5.32 1.25 -10.76
N GLN A 228 -6.33 1.60 -9.94
CA GLN A 228 -6.42 1.14 -8.55
C GLN A 228 -6.68 -0.37 -8.45
N ILE A 229 -7.46 -0.94 -9.38
CA ILE A 229 -7.67 -2.39 -9.49
C ILE A 229 -6.36 -3.08 -9.87
N THR A 230 -5.66 -2.61 -10.90
CA THR A 230 -4.38 -3.18 -11.35
C THR A 230 -3.31 -3.10 -10.26
N MET A 231 -3.20 -1.98 -9.55
CA MET A 231 -2.31 -1.88 -8.38
C MET A 231 -2.72 -2.84 -7.25
N GLY A 232 -4.03 -3.09 -7.09
CA GLY A 232 -4.54 -4.13 -6.19
C GLY A 232 -4.07 -5.53 -6.58
N ILE A 233 -4.12 -5.87 -7.87
CA ILE A 233 -3.64 -7.14 -8.41
C ILE A 233 -2.12 -7.26 -8.20
N MET A 234 -1.35 -6.23 -8.53
CA MET A 234 0.11 -6.23 -8.36
C MET A 234 0.52 -6.45 -6.90
N ASN A 235 -0.19 -5.87 -5.95
CA ASN A 235 0.06 -6.11 -4.53
C ASN A 235 -0.31 -7.55 -4.10
N GLY A 236 -1.27 -8.19 -4.78
CA GLY A 236 -1.63 -9.59 -4.58
C GLY A 236 -0.72 -10.59 -5.32
N CYS A 237 0.10 -10.13 -6.28
CA CYS A 237 0.94 -10.98 -7.11
C CYS A 237 1.98 -11.76 -6.30
N GLU A 238 2.50 -11.22 -5.20
CA GLU A 238 3.48 -11.93 -4.36
C GLU A 238 2.90 -13.22 -3.78
N VAL A 239 1.68 -13.16 -3.23
CA VAL A 239 1.00 -14.34 -2.67
C VAL A 239 0.61 -15.31 -3.77
N LEU A 240 0.12 -14.81 -4.91
CA LEU A 240 -0.18 -15.64 -6.08
C LEU A 240 1.06 -16.35 -6.62
N PHE A 241 2.21 -15.68 -6.65
CA PHE A 241 3.47 -16.26 -7.10
C PHE A 241 3.86 -17.46 -6.23
N TRP A 242 3.85 -17.30 -4.90
CA TRP A 242 4.14 -18.41 -3.99
C TRP A 242 3.13 -19.55 -4.08
N ALA A 243 1.85 -19.25 -4.31
CA ALA A 243 0.82 -20.27 -4.55
C ALA A 243 1.09 -21.07 -5.84
N VAL A 244 1.48 -20.40 -6.93
CA VAL A 244 1.87 -21.05 -8.19
C VAL A 244 3.13 -21.90 -8.01
N VAL A 245 4.12 -21.42 -7.25
CA VAL A 245 5.33 -22.21 -6.92
C VAL A 245 4.96 -23.50 -6.18
N LEU A 246 4.06 -23.41 -5.20
CA LEU A 246 3.58 -24.59 -4.46
C LEU A 246 2.85 -25.58 -5.37
N LEU A 247 1.98 -25.10 -6.25
CA LEU A 247 1.29 -25.93 -7.25
C LEU A 247 2.29 -26.63 -8.18
N PHE A 248 3.30 -25.89 -8.67
CA PHE A 248 4.34 -26.42 -9.54
C PHE A 248 5.18 -27.49 -8.83
N ALA A 249 5.52 -27.30 -7.55
CA ALA A 249 6.23 -28.29 -6.75
C ALA A 249 5.45 -29.60 -6.63
N VAL A 250 4.13 -29.53 -6.40
CA VAL A 250 3.25 -30.71 -6.35
C VAL A 250 3.18 -31.41 -7.71
N ILE A 251 2.97 -30.65 -8.79
CA ILE A 251 2.95 -31.19 -10.16
C ILE A 251 4.29 -31.85 -10.50
N TYR A 252 5.42 -31.29 -10.06
CA TYR A 252 6.74 -31.86 -10.28
C TYR A 252 6.90 -33.21 -9.60
N VAL A 253 6.55 -33.31 -8.30
CA VAL A 253 6.64 -34.57 -7.54
C VAL A 253 5.78 -35.66 -8.18
N PHE A 254 4.52 -35.34 -8.48
CA PHE A 254 3.62 -36.30 -9.14
C PHE A 254 4.02 -36.59 -10.59
N GLY A 255 4.61 -35.62 -11.30
CA GLY A 255 5.09 -35.78 -12.67
C GLY A 255 6.25 -36.77 -12.75
N VAL A 256 7.21 -36.66 -11.84
CA VAL A 256 8.30 -37.62 -11.69
C VAL A 256 7.75 -39.00 -11.29
N LEU A 257 6.79 -39.05 -10.35
CA LEU A 257 6.15 -40.30 -9.97
C LEU A 257 5.47 -40.99 -11.16
N MET A 258 4.65 -40.27 -11.94
CA MET A 258 3.94 -40.82 -13.08
C MET A 258 4.88 -41.22 -14.23
N ARG A 259 5.95 -40.45 -14.48
CA ARG A 259 7.01 -40.85 -15.42
C ARG A 259 7.60 -42.20 -15.01
N ASN A 260 7.92 -42.38 -13.73
CA ASN A 260 8.52 -43.62 -13.23
C ASN A 260 7.54 -44.80 -13.21
N LEU A 261 6.25 -44.56 -12.98
CA LEU A 261 5.22 -45.61 -12.90
C LEU A 261 4.68 -46.04 -14.27
N VAL A 262 4.42 -45.07 -15.16
CA VAL A 262 3.60 -45.26 -16.38
C VAL A 262 4.35 -44.84 -17.65
N GLY A 263 5.50 -44.18 -17.53
CA GLY A 263 6.17 -43.53 -18.66
C GLY A 263 6.62 -44.44 -19.79
N GLY A 264 6.89 -45.72 -19.53
CA GLY A 264 7.21 -46.69 -20.59
C GLY A 264 6.00 -47.21 -21.37
N THR A 265 4.78 -46.90 -20.92
CA THR A 265 3.53 -47.41 -21.49
C THR A 265 2.67 -46.35 -22.17
N MET A 266 2.90 -45.06 -21.85
CA MET A 266 2.09 -43.93 -22.30
C MET A 266 2.99 -42.80 -22.79
N ALA A 267 2.73 -42.31 -24.01
CA ALA A 267 3.48 -41.18 -24.58
C ALA A 267 3.29 -39.89 -23.76
N GLU A 268 2.15 -39.76 -23.09
CA GLU A 268 1.81 -38.65 -22.19
C GLU A 268 2.78 -38.54 -21.02
N PHE A 269 3.27 -39.68 -20.52
CA PHE A 269 4.20 -39.77 -19.40
C PHE A 269 5.62 -40.11 -19.85
N ASP A 270 5.94 -39.94 -21.14
CA ASP A 270 7.24 -40.37 -21.64
C ASP A 270 8.39 -39.41 -21.27
N ASN A 271 8.11 -38.16 -20.91
CA ASN A 271 9.13 -37.25 -20.40
C ASN A 271 8.57 -36.47 -19.21
N ILE A 272 9.46 -35.97 -18.33
CA ILE A 272 9.06 -35.19 -17.16
C ILE A 272 8.21 -33.97 -17.55
N PRO A 273 8.58 -33.15 -18.57
CA PRO A 273 7.76 -32.01 -18.99
C PRO A 273 6.37 -32.41 -19.51
N ASN A 274 6.27 -33.50 -20.27
CA ASN A 274 4.99 -34.01 -20.77
C ASN A 274 4.11 -34.54 -19.63
N SER A 275 4.73 -35.23 -18.67
CA SER A 275 4.07 -35.72 -17.45
C SER A 275 3.52 -34.57 -16.61
N MET A 276 4.34 -33.53 -16.40
CA MET A 276 3.95 -32.33 -15.67
C MET A 276 2.83 -31.57 -16.39
N PHE A 277 2.90 -31.41 -17.71
CA PHE A 277 1.86 -30.75 -18.50
C PHE A 277 0.53 -31.53 -18.48
N THR A 278 0.61 -32.86 -18.59
CA THR A 278 -0.57 -33.74 -18.50
C THR A 278 -1.22 -33.64 -17.13
N LEU A 279 -0.42 -33.63 -16.05
CA LEU A 279 -0.91 -33.45 -14.69
C LEU A 279 -1.49 -32.05 -14.44
N PHE A 280 -0.88 -31.00 -14.99
CA PHE A 280 -1.43 -29.65 -14.94
C PHE A 280 -2.82 -29.59 -15.58
N ARG A 281 -2.99 -30.13 -16.79
CA ARG A 281 -4.30 -30.23 -17.47
C ARG A 281 -5.32 -31.02 -16.65
N CYS A 282 -4.87 -32.13 -16.09
CA CYS A 282 -5.65 -32.98 -15.20
C CYS A 282 -6.19 -32.24 -13.97
N PHE A 283 -5.43 -31.28 -13.46
CA PHE A 283 -5.77 -30.49 -12.29
C PHE A 283 -6.69 -29.30 -12.62
N THR A 284 -6.55 -28.68 -13.80
CA THR A 284 -7.30 -27.44 -14.14
C THR A 284 -8.56 -27.62 -14.98
N ASP A 285 -8.56 -28.57 -15.92
CA ASP A 285 -9.58 -28.64 -17.00
C ASP A 285 -10.12 -30.06 -17.16
N GLY A 286 -9.25 -31.05 -17.40
CA GLY A 286 -9.66 -32.44 -17.54
C GLY A 286 -8.52 -33.42 -17.83
N CYS A 287 -8.67 -34.65 -17.32
CA CYS A 287 -7.75 -35.76 -17.54
C CYS A 287 -8.12 -36.62 -18.76
N SER A 288 -7.73 -36.18 -19.95
CA SER A 288 -7.82 -36.97 -21.18
C SER A 288 -6.44 -37.21 -21.80
N ALA A 289 -6.28 -38.39 -22.38
CA ALA A 289 -5.15 -38.72 -23.25
C ALA A 289 -5.20 -37.86 -24.54
N TYR A 290 -4.12 -37.86 -25.32
CA TYR A 290 -4.10 -37.12 -26.60
C TYR A 290 -5.20 -37.56 -27.57
N ASP A 291 -5.61 -38.83 -27.50
CA ASP A 291 -6.68 -39.43 -28.30
C ASP A 291 -8.09 -39.06 -27.80
N GLY A 292 -8.20 -38.22 -26.76
CA GLY A 292 -9.48 -37.83 -26.13
C GLY A 292 -10.05 -38.88 -25.18
N ALA A 293 -9.45 -40.07 -25.08
CA ALA A 293 -9.88 -41.09 -24.14
C ALA A 293 -9.62 -40.66 -22.68
N PRO A 294 -10.52 -40.99 -21.73
CA PRO A 294 -10.31 -40.66 -20.32
C PRO A 294 -9.11 -41.42 -19.77
N LEU A 295 -8.14 -40.69 -19.22
CA LEU A 295 -6.86 -41.26 -18.78
C LEU A 295 -7.05 -42.29 -17.66
N ALA A 296 -8.02 -42.06 -16.78
CA ALA A 296 -8.38 -42.98 -15.68
C ALA A 296 -8.78 -44.38 -16.18
N GLU A 297 -9.52 -44.44 -17.30
CA GLU A 297 -9.98 -45.70 -17.88
C GLU A 297 -8.84 -46.46 -18.55
N ARG A 298 -7.90 -45.73 -19.18
CA ARG A 298 -6.70 -46.31 -19.79
C ARG A 298 -5.72 -46.86 -18.75
N LEU A 299 -5.58 -46.15 -17.62
CA LEU A 299 -4.80 -46.65 -16.49
C LEU A 299 -5.45 -47.89 -15.86
N ARG A 300 -6.79 -47.94 -15.85
CA ARG A 300 -7.57 -49.08 -15.32
C ARG A 300 -7.36 -50.35 -16.12
N SER A 301 -7.33 -50.26 -17.45
CA SER A 301 -7.17 -51.42 -18.32
C SER A 301 -5.77 -52.04 -18.24
N ILE A 302 -4.74 -51.26 -17.90
CA ILE A 302 -3.34 -51.72 -17.87
C ILE A 302 -2.90 -52.16 -16.47
N TYR A 303 -3.17 -51.34 -15.45
CA TYR A 303 -2.69 -51.57 -14.08
C TYR A 303 -3.78 -52.10 -13.13
N GLY A 304 -5.02 -52.20 -13.61
CA GLY A 304 -6.16 -52.70 -12.86
C GLY A 304 -6.85 -51.67 -11.96
N ALA A 305 -7.94 -52.08 -11.33
CA ALA A 305 -8.77 -51.24 -10.48
C ALA A 305 -8.08 -50.59 -9.27
N PRO A 306 -7.16 -51.23 -8.52
CA PRO A 306 -6.59 -50.61 -7.32
C PRO A 306 -5.68 -49.42 -7.64
N PHE A 307 -4.94 -49.51 -8.75
CA PHE A 307 -4.10 -48.41 -9.23
C PHE A 307 -4.94 -47.20 -9.65
N THR A 308 -6.01 -47.44 -10.42
CA THR A 308 -6.94 -46.37 -10.82
C THR A 308 -7.64 -45.74 -9.64
N LEU A 309 -8.03 -46.52 -8.62
CA LEU A 309 -8.64 -45.98 -7.41
C LEU A 309 -7.66 -45.04 -6.69
N GLY A 310 -6.40 -45.47 -6.50
CA GLY A 310 -5.35 -44.63 -5.91
C GLY A 310 -5.11 -43.35 -6.72
N TYR A 311 -5.01 -43.47 -8.05
CA TYR A 311 -4.89 -42.34 -8.97
C TYR A 311 -6.06 -41.34 -8.83
N VAL A 312 -7.30 -41.82 -8.82
CA VAL A 312 -8.50 -40.98 -8.69
C VAL A 312 -8.54 -40.31 -7.31
N CYS A 313 -8.23 -41.02 -6.23
CA CYS A 313 -8.19 -40.46 -4.88
C CYS A 313 -7.13 -39.34 -4.76
N VAL A 314 -5.92 -39.56 -5.28
CA VAL A 314 -4.85 -38.57 -5.27
C VAL A 314 -5.23 -37.37 -6.14
N THR A 315 -5.75 -37.61 -7.35
CA THR A 315 -6.16 -36.54 -8.27
C THR A 315 -7.31 -35.71 -7.68
N MET A 316 -8.28 -36.35 -7.02
CA MET A 316 -9.36 -35.66 -6.32
C MET A 316 -8.85 -34.86 -5.12
N LEU A 317 -7.94 -35.43 -4.32
CA LEU A 317 -7.35 -34.72 -3.18
C LEU A 317 -6.55 -33.50 -3.63
N VAL A 318 -5.79 -33.59 -4.72
CA VAL A 318 -5.03 -32.45 -5.26
C VAL A 318 -5.96 -31.43 -5.92
N ALA A 319 -6.88 -31.88 -6.79
CA ALA A 319 -7.80 -30.99 -7.50
C ALA A 319 -8.78 -30.27 -6.56
N VAL A 320 -9.29 -30.95 -5.54
CA VAL A 320 -10.19 -30.31 -4.56
C VAL A 320 -9.39 -29.64 -3.44
N GLY A 321 -8.36 -30.29 -2.91
CA GLY A 321 -7.62 -29.79 -1.75
C GLY A 321 -6.72 -28.59 -2.08
N ILE A 322 -5.84 -28.71 -3.07
CA ILE A 322 -4.84 -27.67 -3.36
C ILE A 322 -5.48 -26.45 -4.00
N PHE A 323 -6.43 -26.60 -4.93
CA PHE A 323 -7.15 -25.44 -5.46
C PHE A 323 -7.95 -24.73 -4.38
N ASN A 324 -8.70 -25.45 -3.55
CA ASN A 324 -9.47 -24.80 -2.49
C ASN A 324 -8.56 -24.11 -1.46
N MET A 325 -7.39 -24.68 -1.17
CA MET A 325 -6.38 -24.04 -0.33
C MET A 325 -5.80 -22.77 -0.96
N ILE A 326 -5.44 -22.80 -2.25
CA ILE A 326 -4.94 -21.63 -2.98
C ILE A 326 -6.02 -20.53 -3.02
N MET A 327 -7.27 -20.90 -3.30
CA MET A 327 -8.40 -19.96 -3.30
C MET A 327 -8.64 -19.37 -1.91
N ALA A 328 -8.53 -20.17 -0.85
CA ALA A 328 -8.65 -19.68 0.52
C ALA A 328 -7.54 -18.68 0.87
N ILE A 329 -6.27 -19.00 0.58
CA ILE A 329 -5.12 -18.10 0.82
C ILE A 329 -5.29 -16.79 0.02
N PHE A 330 -5.71 -16.88 -1.24
CA PHE A 330 -5.96 -15.68 -2.04
C PHE A 330 -7.10 -14.84 -1.47
N LEU A 331 -8.20 -15.47 -1.04
CA LEU A 331 -9.34 -14.78 -0.44
C LEU A 331 -8.94 -14.10 0.88
N GLU A 332 -8.15 -14.77 1.73
CA GLU A 332 -7.60 -14.20 2.96
C GLU A 332 -6.72 -12.98 2.66
N ASN A 333 -5.82 -13.06 1.68
CA ASN A 333 -5.00 -11.91 1.30
C ASN A 333 -5.82 -10.77 0.70
N ALA A 334 -6.84 -11.08 -0.12
CA ALA A 334 -7.72 -10.08 -0.72
C ALA A 334 -8.58 -9.38 0.35
N THR A 335 -9.16 -10.14 1.27
CA THR A 335 -9.98 -9.60 2.38
C THR A 335 -9.13 -8.83 3.39
N ALA A 336 -7.95 -9.35 3.76
CA ALA A 336 -7.00 -8.64 4.61
C ALA A 336 -6.51 -7.34 3.95
N SER A 337 -6.27 -7.35 2.63
CA SER A 337 -5.92 -6.15 1.88
C SER A 337 -7.06 -5.13 1.86
N ALA A 338 -8.31 -5.57 1.70
CA ALA A 338 -9.49 -4.71 1.77
C ALA A 338 -9.68 -4.11 3.17
N GLN A 339 -9.47 -4.90 4.23
CA GLN A 339 -9.51 -4.42 5.61
C GLN A 339 -8.39 -3.42 5.91
N ARG A 340 -7.15 -3.68 5.46
CA ARG A 340 -6.03 -2.75 5.60
C ARG A 340 -6.31 -1.43 4.87
N ARG A 341 -6.94 -1.46 3.70
CA ARG A 341 -7.39 -0.25 2.98
C ARG A 341 -8.38 0.55 3.83
N LYS A 342 -9.43 -0.11 4.33
CA LYS A 342 -10.43 0.54 5.18
C LYS A 342 -9.82 1.12 6.47
N GLN A 343 -8.87 0.41 7.08
CA GLN A 343 -8.18 0.89 8.27
C GLN A 343 -7.28 2.10 7.98
N ARG A 344 -6.58 2.12 6.83
CA ARG A 344 -5.82 3.29 6.39
C ARG A 344 -6.72 4.48 6.13
N GLU A 345 -7.84 4.30 5.43
CA GLU A 345 -8.81 5.38 5.20
C GLU A 345 -9.36 5.97 6.51
N LEU A 346 -9.65 5.12 7.50
CA LEU A 346 -10.09 5.57 8.82
C LEU A 346 -8.97 6.31 9.57
N SER A 347 -7.73 5.84 9.48
CA SER A 347 -6.56 6.52 10.06
C SER A 347 -6.33 7.89 9.42
N GLU A 348 -6.38 7.98 8.09
CA GLU A 348 -6.18 9.23 7.36
C GLU A 348 -7.28 10.26 7.67
N LYS A 349 -8.54 9.82 7.73
CA LYS A 349 -9.64 10.68 8.18
C LYS A 349 -9.44 11.13 9.62
N ALA A 350 -8.89 10.26 10.47
CA ALA A 350 -8.63 10.60 11.85
C ALA A 350 -7.54 11.65 12.00
N ASP A 351 -6.41 11.46 11.34
CA ASP A 351 -5.30 12.40 11.34
C ASP A 351 -5.74 13.76 10.77
N ALA A 352 -6.51 13.76 9.69
CA ALA A 352 -7.04 14.99 9.09
C ALA A 352 -7.99 15.74 10.05
N SER A 353 -8.89 15.02 10.72
CA SER A 353 -9.79 15.62 11.72
C SER A 353 -9.04 16.20 12.92
N GLU A 354 -8.02 15.49 13.41
CA GLU A 354 -7.21 15.94 14.54
C GLU A 354 -6.45 17.22 14.20
N GLN A 355 -5.85 17.28 13.02
CA GLN A 355 -5.15 18.47 12.54
C GLN A 355 -6.09 19.66 12.34
N ALA A 356 -7.31 19.41 11.84
CA ALA A 356 -8.33 20.46 11.70
C ALA A 356 -8.71 21.05 13.07
N ILE A 357 -8.92 20.20 14.09
CA ILE A 357 -9.21 20.64 15.46
C ILE A 357 -8.04 21.41 16.05
N ARG A 358 -6.80 20.87 15.97
CA ARG A 358 -5.59 21.55 16.46
C ARG A 358 -5.43 22.94 15.83
N LYS A 359 -5.61 23.03 14.51
CA LYS A 359 -5.54 24.30 13.78
C LYS A 359 -6.62 25.28 14.24
N ALA A 360 -7.85 24.82 14.43
CA ALA A 360 -8.93 25.66 14.93
C ALA A 360 -8.61 26.23 16.32
N ILE A 361 -8.13 25.39 17.24
CA ILE A 361 -7.73 25.81 18.59
C ILE A 361 -6.61 26.85 18.55
N VAL A 362 -5.58 26.67 17.73
CA VAL A 362 -4.49 27.65 17.57
C VAL A 362 -5.05 29.00 17.09
N LEU A 363 -5.97 29.00 16.12
CA LEU A 363 -6.57 30.22 15.60
C LEU A 363 -7.46 30.95 16.62
N LEU A 364 -8.12 30.20 17.51
CA LEU A 364 -8.97 30.75 18.58
C LEU A 364 -8.14 31.37 19.71
N LEU A 365 -6.99 30.78 20.04
CA LEU A 365 -6.10 31.25 21.11
C LEU A 365 -5.15 32.35 20.65
N ASP A 366 -4.63 32.23 19.43
CA ASP A 366 -3.73 33.21 18.85
C ASP A 366 -4.15 33.56 17.41
N PRO A 367 -5.02 34.57 17.25
CA PRO A 367 -5.45 35.02 15.93
C PRO A 367 -4.30 35.58 15.09
N SER A 368 -3.19 36.00 15.71
CA SER A 368 -1.99 36.49 15.00
C SER A 368 -1.23 35.35 14.29
N ALA A 369 -1.42 34.10 14.71
CA ALA A 369 -0.84 32.93 14.07
C ALA A 369 -1.31 32.79 12.60
N ALA A 370 -2.53 33.23 12.28
CA ALA A 370 -3.04 33.28 10.91
C ALA A 370 -2.20 34.19 10.01
N GLN A 371 -1.75 35.31 10.54
CA GLN A 371 -0.91 36.27 9.84
C GLN A 371 0.54 35.77 9.72
N ARG A 372 1.06 35.08 10.75
CA ARG A 372 2.37 34.40 10.67
C ARG A 372 2.36 33.29 9.62
N ALA A 373 1.25 32.56 9.48
CA ALA A 373 1.05 31.58 8.42
C ALA A 373 0.98 32.23 7.02
N SER A 374 0.45 33.44 6.87
CA SER A 374 0.42 34.15 5.58
C SER A 374 1.78 34.77 5.22
N VAL A 375 2.57 35.27 6.18
CA VAL A 375 3.93 35.79 5.94
C VAL A 375 4.91 34.66 5.60
N GLY A 376 4.80 33.50 6.27
CA GLY A 376 5.52 32.28 5.88
C GLY A 376 5.20 31.88 4.44
N ARG A 377 3.91 31.93 4.05
CA ARG A 377 3.46 31.75 2.67
C ARG A 377 4.03 32.79 1.72
N LEU A 378 4.11 34.08 2.04
CA LEU A 378 4.70 35.08 1.14
C LEU A 378 6.22 34.91 0.97
N SER A 379 6.96 34.56 2.01
CA SER A 379 8.42 34.38 1.92
C SER A 379 8.85 33.12 1.13
N ILE A 380 7.97 32.11 1.08
CA ILE A 380 8.17 30.85 0.35
C ILE A 380 7.52 30.92 -1.04
N ALA A 381 6.31 31.48 -1.16
CA ALA A 381 5.63 31.70 -2.45
C ALA A 381 6.36 32.74 -3.32
N SER A 382 6.97 33.78 -2.75
CA SER A 382 7.82 34.69 -3.54
C SER A 382 9.16 34.07 -3.96
N ARG A 383 9.62 33.02 -3.27
CA ARG A 383 10.87 32.28 -3.60
C ARG A 383 10.66 31.05 -4.48
N LEU A 384 9.44 30.50 -4.53
CA LEU A 384 9.10 29.30 -5.31
C LEU A 384 8.10 29.55 -6.45
N SER A 385 7.41 30.70 -6.51
CA SER A 385 6.52 31.05 -7.64
C SER A 385 7.27 31.16 -8.96
N GLY A 386 8.60 31.32 -8.93
CA GLY A 386 9.45 31.31 -10.12
C GLY A 386 9.97 29.93 -10.55
N LEU A 387 9.90 28.88 -9.71
CA LEU A 387 10.79 27.73 -9.90
C LEU A 387 10.15 26.36 -10.13
N VAL A 388 8.87 26.12 -9.86
CA VAL A 388 8.33 24.77 -10.13
C VAL A 388 6.86 24.82 -10.60
N ARG A 389 6.67 24.66 -11.92
CA ARG A 389 5.40 24.21 -12.53
C ARG A 389 5.47 22.70 -12.80
N GLY A 390 5.96 21.95 -11.82
CA GLY A 390 5.92 20.48 -11.79
C GLY A 390 4.61 20.02 -11.18
N ASN A 391 4.00 19.00 -11.79
CA ASN A 391 2.75 18.31 -11.40
C ASN A 391 2.00 18.88 -10.19
N SER A 392 0.80 19.39 -10.40
CA SER A 392 -0.09 19.96 -9.37
C SER A 392 -0.38 19.05 -8.16
N ALA A 393 -0.02 17.77 -8.21
CA ALA A 393 -0.09 16.85 -7.09
C ALA A 393 1.08 17.03 -6.12
N THR A 394 2.34 17.08 -6.61
CA THR A 394 3.55 17.12 -5.77
C THR A 394 3.67 18.44 -5.01
N TRP A 395 3.30 19.55 -5.65
CA TRP A 395 3.15 20.86 -5.00
C TRP A 395 2.09 20.85 -3.90
N ARG A 396 0.93 20.22 -4.13
CA ARG A 396 -0.13 20.14 -3.12
C ARG A 396 0.32 19.30 -1.92
N THR A 397 1.04 18.21 -2.15
CA THR A 397 1.53 17.34 -1.06
C THR A 397 2.63 18.02 -0.24
N GLN A 398 3.59 18.69 -0.88
CA GLN A 398 4.67 19.40 -0.19
C GLN A 398 4.18 20.64 0.57
N HIS A 399 3.24 21.41 0.01
CA HIS A 399 2.62 22.52 0.72
C HIS A 399 1.72 22.06 1.87
N ARG A 400 0.97 20.97 1.69
CA ARG A 400 0.15 20.40 2.76
C ARG A 400 1.03 19.97 3.94
N CYS A 401 2.17 19.31 3.68
CA CYS A 401 3.10 18.86 4.72
C CYS A 401 3.76 20.05 5.46
N GLN A 402 4.16 21.11 4.75
CA GLN A 402 4.70 22.32 5.39
C GLN A 402 3.65 23.06 6.24
N ASP A 403 2.42 23.18 5.75
CA ASP A 403 1.32 23.80 6.49
C ASP A 403 0.96 22.97 7.73
N GLU A 404 0.89 21.64 7.61
CA GLU A 404 0.63 20.74 8.74
C GLU A 404 1.71 20.86 9.82
N LEU A 405 2.98 20.87 9.44
CA LEU A 405 4.10 21.01 10.39
C LEU A 405 4.06 22.36 11.11
N PHE A 406 3.72 23.44 10.39
CA PHE A 406 3.55 24.77 10.99
C PHE A 406 2.46 24.77 12.08
N TRP A 407 1.27 24.24 11.78
CA TRP A 407 0.19 24.22 12.77
C TRP A 407 0.49 23.30 13.97
N ARG A 408 1.15 22.16 13.73
CA ARG A 408 1.60 21.28 14.83
C ARG A 408 2.59 21.98 15.76
N THR A 409 3.59 22.68 15.21
CA THR A 409 4.59 23.40 16.02
C THR A 409 3.98 24.57 16.81
N GLN A 410 3.04 25.31 16.22
CA GLN A 410 2.32 26.36 16.97
C GLN A 410 1.45 25.78 18.09
N PHE A 411 0.76 24.67 17.84
CA PHE A 411 -0.03 23.98 18.86
C PHE A 411 0.86 23.50 20.02
N GLU A 412 2.01 22.89 19.73
CA GLU A 412 2.96 22.44 20.75
C GLU A 412 3.50 23.58 21.62
N ALA A 413 3.72 24.77 21.04
CA ALA A 413 4.14 25.94 21.80
C ALA A 413 3.06 26.41 22.78
N LEU A 414 1.79 26.40 22.37
CA LEU A 414 0.65 26.82 23.21
C LEU A 414 0.30 25.78 24.27
N ARG A 415 0.40 24.48 23.95
CA ARG A 415 0.03 23.36 24.82
C ARG A 415 0.60 23.46 26.23
N ARG A 416 1.86 23.89 26.37
CA ARG A 416 2.55 23.92 27.68
C ARG A 416 2.23 25.15 28.54
N SER A 417 1.58 26.17 27.97
CA SER A 417 1.41 27.47 28.62
C SER A 417 -0.04 27.89 28.80
N THR A 418 -0.99 27.15 28.20
CA THR A 418 -2.39 27.57 28.12
C THR A 418 -3.33 26.45 28.58
N SER A 419 -4.15 26.77 29.57
CA SER A 419 -5.32 25.99 29.99
C SER A 419 -6.60 26.74 29.62
N VAL A 420 -7.66 26.03 29.28
CA VAL A 420 -8.94 26.61 28.84
C VAL A 420 -9.97 26.46 29.96
N ASP A 421 -10.51 27.56 30.45
CA ASP A 421 -11.61 27.54 31.42
C ASP A 421 -12.96 27.32 30.72
N ARG A 422 -13.96 26.91 31.51
CA ARG A 422 -15.32 26.64 31.01
C ARG A 422 -15.90 27.80 30.19
N LYS A 423 -15.70 29.04 30.63
CA LYS A 423 -16.27 30.20 29.95
C LYS A 423 -15.66 30.40 28.56
N THR A 424 -14.35 30.26 28.43
CA THR A 424 -13.66 30.37 27.14
C THR A 424 -14.08 29.24 26.20
N PHE A 425 -14.15 28.00 26.70
CA PHE A 425 -14.60 26.87 25.89
C PHE A 425 -16.05 27.04 25.40
N MET A 426 -16.95 27.54 26.25
CA MET A 426 -18.34 27.84 25.85
C MET A 426 -18.42 28.95 24.81
N GLN A 427 -17.52 29.93 24.84
CA GLN A 427 -17.42 30.95 23.79
C GLN A 427 -16.97 30.34 22.46
N TRP A 428 -16.06 29.37 22.47
CA TRP A 428 -15.65 28.66 21.25
C TRP A 428 -16.80 27.90 20.61
N LEU A 429 -17.66 27.27 21.42
CA LEU A 429 -18.85 26.54 20.94
C LEU A 429 -19.96 27.45 20.39
N GLN A 430 -19.87 28.77 20.59
CA GLN A 430 -20.77 29.74 19.94
C GLN A 430 -20.29 30.13 18.53
N LEU A 431 -19.02 29.85 18.19
CA LEU A 431 -18.46 30.22 16.90
C LEU A 431 -18.89 29.22 15.83
N PRO A 432 -19.54 29.67 14.74
CA PRO A 432 -20.05 28.79 13.70
C PRO A 432 -18.92 28.05 12.95
N GLU A 433 -17.75 28.68 12.82
CA GLU A 433 -16.58 28.07 12.18
C GLU A 433 -16.03 26.88 12.99
N PHE A 434 -16.00 27.00 14.33
CA PHE A 434 -15.53 25.91 15.19
C PHE A 434 -16.53 24.74 15.19
N LEU A 435 -17.83 25.04 15.24
CA LEU A 435 -18.88 24.03 15.15
C LEU A 435 -18.84 23.26 13.83
N ALA A 436 -18.62 23.94 12.70
CA ALA A 436 -18.50 23.30 11.39
C ALA A 436 -17.30 22.34 11.33
N ILE A 437 -16.19 22.68 11.99
CA ILE A 437 -15.03 21.80 12.09
C ILE A 437 -15.35 20.57 12.94
N LEU A 438 -16.03 20.73 14.08
CA LEU A 438 -16.47 19.62 14.93
C LEU A 438 -17.45 18.69 14.20
N GLU A 439 -18.40 19.24 13.45
CA GLU A 439 -19.34 18.46 12.64
C GLU A 439 -18.61 17.71 11.50
N SER A 440 -17.65 18.35 10.83
CA SER A 440 -16.82 17.69 9.81
C SER A 440 -15.90 16.60 10.39
N ALA A 441 -15.57 16.72 11.68
CA ALA A 441 -14.82 15.73 12.44
C ALA A 441 -15.72 14.64 13.03
N ASP A 442 -17.02 14.62 12.71
CA ASP A 442 -18.01 13.64 13.18
C ASP A 442 -18.17 13.61 14.71
N VAL A 443 -18.07 14.79 15.35
CA VAL A 443 -18.35 14.99 16.78
C VAL A 443 -19.79 15.48 16.95
N ASP A 444 -20.60 14.79 17.75
CA ASP A 444 -21.98 15.21 18.03
C ASP A 444 -22.01 16.51 18.85
N VAL A 445 -22.54 17.57 18.24
CA VAL A 445 -22.71 18.90 18.82
C VAL A 445 -24.16 19.18 19.22
N SER A 446 -25.01 18.16 19.32
CA SER A 446 -26.41 18.33 19.76
C SER A 446 -26.50 18.85 21.20
N ASN A 447 -25.61 18.39 22.08
CA ASN A 447 -25.60 18.75 23.50
C ASN A 447 -24.30 19.48 23.91
N LYS A 448 -24.11 20.68 23.36
CA LYS A 448 -22.87 21.48 23.46
C LYS A 448 -22.46 21.83 24.89
N PHE A 449 -23.43 21.92 25.80
CA PHE A 449 -23.19 22.37 27.18
C PHE A 449 -22.54 21.29 28.05
N ASP A 450 -22.81 20.02 27.76
CA ASP A 450 -22.26 18.89 28.51
C ASP A 450 -20.87 18.49 28.00
N LEU A 451 -20.46 18.99 26.83
CA LEU A 451 -19.18 18.65 26.22
C LEU A 451 -18.00 19.01 27.13
N PHE A 452 -18.08 20.13 27.85
CA PHE A 452 -17.02 20.52 28.80
C PHE A 452 -16.93 19.51 29.96
N ASP A 453 -18.06 19.13 30.55
CA ASP A 453 -18.12 18.17 31.65
C ASP A 453 -17.63 16.78 31.25
N VAL A 454 -17.83 16.39 29.99
CA VAL A 454 -17.35 15.12 29.45
C VAL A 454 -15.83 15.15 29.19
N LEU A 455 -15.27 16.30 28.85
CA LEU A 455 -13.83 16.48 28.61
C LEU A 455 -13.05 16.65 29.92
N ASP A 456 -13.64 17.29 30.93
CA ASP A 456 -13.06 17.60 32.26
C ASP A 456 -13.13 16.37 33.19
N ALA A 457 -12.44 15.29 32.80
CA ALA A 457 -12.52 14.00 33.47
C ALA A 457 -11.91 14.01 34.89
N ASP A 458 -10.98 14.93 35.18
CA ASP A 458 -10.37 15.12 36.50
C ASP A 458 -11.16 16.09 37.39
N MET A 459 -12.23 16.70 36.86
CA MET A 459 -13.05 17.73 37.51
C MET A 459 -12.22 18.92 37.99
N GLY A 460 -11.11 19.23 37.30
CA GLY A 460 -10.23 20.34 37.62
C GLY A 460 -10.85 21.71 37.31
N GLY A 461 -11.91 21.74 36.50
CA GLY A 461 -12.60 22.96 36.07
C GLY A 461 -11.85 23.74 35.00
N VAL A 462 -10.73 23.20 34.51
CA VAL A 462 -9.89 23.72 33.44
C VAL A 462 -9.48 22.56 32.54
N LEU A 463 -9.44 22.78 31.22
CA LEU A 463 -9.03 21.79 30.24
C LEU A 463 -7.64 22.12 29.70
N GLU A 464 -6.73 21.16 29.72
CA GLU A 464 -5.50 21.27 28.93
C GLU A 464 -5.80 21.14 27.43
N LEU A 465 -5.01 21.77 26.56
CA LEU A 465 -5.25 21.68 25.10
C LEU A 465 -5.21 20.24 24.58
N ASP A 466 -4.40 19.40 25.20
CA ASP A 466 -4.32 17.98 24.87
C ASP A 466 -5.56 17.20 25.29
N GLU A 467 -6.19 17.55 26.41
CA GLU A 467 -7.45 16.98 26.86
C GLU A 467 -8.60 17.38 25.94
N VAL A 468 -8.62 18.64 25.50
CA VAL A 468 -9.58 19.11 24.49
C VAL A 468 -9.43 18.31 23.20
N VAL A 469 -8.23 18.23 22.61
CA VAL A 469 -8.02 17.52 21.35
C VAL A 469 -8.28 16.02 21.52
N THR A 470 -7.69 15.38 22.52
CA THR A 470 -7.82 13.93 22.74
C THR A 470 -9.26 13.55 23.08
N GLY A 471 -9.94 14.34 23.89
CA GLY A 471 -11.32 14.11 24.26
C GLY A 471 -12.28 14.31 23.09
N LEU A 472 -12.13 15.39 22.30
CA LEU A 472 -12.91 15.58 21.07
C LEU A 472 -12.66 14.45 20.05
N MET A 473 -11.43 13.98 19.93
CA MET A 473 -11.09 12.83 19.06
C MET A 473 -11.71 11.52 19.53
N LYS A 474 -11.91 11.33 20.85
CA LYS A 474 -12.58 10.16 21.44
C LYS A 474 -14.11 10.23 21.34
N LEU A 475 -14.67 11.43 21.21
CA LEU A 475 -16.12 11.66 21.02
C LEU A 475 -16.58 11.48 19.58
N ARG A 476 -15.67 11.11 18.67
CA ARG A 476 -15.99 10.95 17.26
C ARG A 476 -16.82 9.70 16.97
N GLY A 477 -17.86 9.90 16.19
CA GLY A 477 -18.68 8.84 15.62
C GLY A 477 -19.63 8.20 16.62
N PRO A 478 -20.42 7.21 16.17
CA PRO A 478 -21.40 6.56 17.02
C PRO A 478 -20.73 5.64 18.05
N VAL A 479 -21.28 5.61 19.27
CA VAL A 479 -20.84 4.69 20.32
C VAL A 479 -21.00 3.23 19.88
N SER A 480 -19.93 2.45 19.93
CA SER A 480 -19.96 1.02 19.62
C SER A 480 -20.42 0.21 20.83
N LYS A 481 -21.01 -0.97 20.58
CA LYS A 481 -21.30 -1.94 21.67
C LYS A 481 -20.04 -2.35 22.42
N ALA A 482 -18.88 -2.36 21.75
CA ALA A 482 -17.60 -2.67 22.35
C ALA A 482 -17.22 -1.65 23.44
N ASP A 483 -17.48 -0.36 23.19
CA ASP A 483 -17.15 0.73 24.12
C ASP A 483 -17.97 0.61 25.41
N LEU A 484 -19.28 0.31 25.28
CA LEU A 484 -20.16 0.07 26.43
C LEU A 484 -19.68 -1.11 27.29
N VAL A 485 -19.29 -2.21 26.64
CA VAL A 485 -18.78 -3.41 27.33
C VAL A 485 -17.44 -3.12 28.01
N ALA A 486 -16.53 -2.42 27.34
CA ALA A 486 -15.23 -2.03 27.90
C ALA A 486 -15.39 -1.16 29.15
N THR A 487 -16.24 -0.14 29.11
CA THR A 487 -16.54 0.72 30.27
C THR A 487 -17.12 -0.11 31.42
N ARG A 488 -18.04 -1.03 31.14
CA ARG A 488 -18.61 -1.91 32.17
C ARG A 488 -17.55 -2.81 32.82
N LEU A 489 -16.60 -3.33 32.04
CA LEU A 489 -15.49 -4.15 32.56
C LEU A 489 -14.53 -3.31 33.41
N GLN A 490 -14.17 -2.10 32.98
CA GLN A 490 -13.32 -1.19 33.74
C GLN A 490 -13.96 -0.78 35.07
N VAL A 491 -15.26 -0.44 35.07
CA VAL A 491 -16.00 -0.12 36.30
C VAL A 491 -16.03 -1.31 37.25
N ARG A 492 -16.22 -2.54 36.73
CA ARG A 492 -16.19 -3.76 37.54
C ARG A 492 -14.81 -4.00 38.15
N LEU A 493 -13.74 -3.79 37.38
CA LEU A 493 -12.36 -3.91 37.85
C LEU A 493 -12.06 -2.89 38.97
N LEU A 494 -12.43 -1.62 38.78
CA LEU A 494 -12.28 -0.58 39.78
C LEU A 494 -13.05 -0.91 41.06
N THR A 495 -14.28 -1.41 40.93
CA THR A 495 -15.10 -1.83 42.09
C THR A 495 -14.42 -2.97 42.86
N GLN A 496 -13.83 -3.93 42.17
CA GLN A 496 -13.07 -5.03 42.80
C GLN A 496 -11.81 -4.52 43.52
N GLN A 497 -11.06 -3.61 42.90
CA GLN A 497 -9.86 -3.01 43.50
C GLN A 497 -10.20 -2.20 44.76
N MET A 498 -11.25 -1.38 44.71
CA MET A 498 -11.73 -0.64 45.87
C MET A 498 -12.17 -1.57 47.01
N THR A 499 -12.90 -2.64 46.69
CA THR A 499 -13.33 -3.63 47.69
C THR A 499 -12.13 -4.34 48.32
N GLN A 500 -11.11 -4.67 47.54
CA GLN A 500 -9.87 -5.26 48.07
C GLN A 500 -9.09 -4.28 48.96
N GLN A 501 -9.02 -3.00 48.60
CA GLN A 501 -8.39 -1.97 49.45
C GLN A 501 -9.18 -1.70 50.73
N MET A 502 -10.52 -1.81 50.69
CA MET A 502 -11.36 -1.69 51.88
C MET A 502 -11.23 -2.89 52.81
N ASN A 503 -11.05 -4.10 52.27
CA ASN A 503 -10.89 -5.32 53.06
C ASN A 503 -9.46 -5.53 53.60
N SER A 504 -8.47 -4.77 53.10
CA SER A 504 -7.08 -4.80 53.58
C SER A 504 -6.73 -3.71 54.60
N ARG A 505 -7.68 -2.83 54.90
CA ARG A 505 -7.67 -1.91 56.05
C ARG A 505 -8.55 -2.48 57.16
#